data_AF-A0A3B4ATV8-F1
#
_entry.id   AF-A0A3B4ATV8-F1
#
_cell.length_a   1.000
_cell.length_b   1.000
_cell.length_c   1.000
_cell.angle_alpha   90.00
_cell.angle_beta   90.00
_cell.angle_gamma   90.00
#
_symmetry.space_group_name_H-M   'P 1'
#
loop_
_entity.id
_entity.type
_entity.pdbx_description
1 polymer ?
#
loop_
_entity_poly.entity_id
_entity_poly.type
_entity_poly.pdbx_seq_one_letter_code
_entity_poly.pdbx_strand_id
1 'polypeptide(L)'
;MENLELSLTSLGTISKHIWSQQDRQCILDYLAQLLLEKDFTLLITRHLRPLVLDLLERNAQRVKVGGRFNHDLHERLCVALSKVLNISPDAPAFAARYFSSTPPVFQRLFFSSEEAAAVQYGPRRMKLRDLMGATLRFLQNDCAKYRSLWDWSPCVSQLTTHCLYFRYTAQCLAMVSLMTDNQKAIFLRKVLSGEEILSFEESQQLQVEKSLVLANQGCAKWHQDMTNRFTKGQVVSEDLCPAVVAVCGVVLPTISPRLTQQLVLVDSTCQNLRRLALAVASGRPVLLEGPIGCGKTSLVEYLAAVTGHNSATEIMKVQLGDQTDSKVRNLFWPINMQAYRLYS
;
A
#
# COMPACT_ATOMS: atom_id res chain seq x y z
N MET A 1 14.06 -19.10 10.60
CA MET A 1 13.48 -17.75 10.74
C MET A 1 14.26 -16.84 9.81
N GLU A 2 13.55 -16.17 8.92
CA GLU A 2 14.08 -15.53 7.72
C GLU A 2 14.61 -14.14 8.05
N ASN A 3 15.82 -13.78 7.59
CA ASN A 3 16.38 -12.45 7.82
C ASN A 3 16.26 -11.63 6.54
N LEU A 4 15.46 -10.56 6.58
CA LEU A 4 15.56 -9.51 5.57
C LEU A 4 16.85 -8.74 5.91
N GLU A 5 17.76 -8.55 4.97
CA GLU A 5 18.87 -7.62 5.14
C GLU A 5 18.60 -6.39 4.29
N LEU A 6 17.95 -5.40 4.89
CA LEU A 6 17.93 -4.06 4.32
C LEU A 6 19.09 -3.29 4.92
N SER A 7 20.23 -3.31 4.23
CA SER A 7 21.30 -2.41 4.59
C SER A 7 20.80 -0.98 4.36
N LEU A 8 20.65 -0.20 5.42
CA LEU A 8 20.32 1.23 5.35
C LEU A 8 21.51 2.08 4.87
N THR A 9 22.44 1.47 4.11
CA THR A 9 23.63 2.12 3.54
C THR A 9 23.27 3.30 2.63
N SER A 10 22.06 3.30 2.07
CA SER A 10 21.49 4.41 1.29
C SER A 10 21.18 5.67 2.11
N LEU A 11 21.09 5.60 3.45
CA LEU A 11 20.85 6.75 4.31
C LEU A 11 22.13 7.54 4.68
N GLY A 12 23.31 7.10 4.22
CA GLY A 12 24.57 7.76 4.54
C GLY A 12 24.99 7.56 6.00
N THR A 13 26.17 7.00 6.21
CA THR A 13 26.95 7.07 7.47
C THR A 13 26.16 7.10 8.80
N ILE A 14 25.25 6.15 9.05
CA ILE A 14 24.99 5.68 10.44
C ILE A 14 26.05 4.63 10.83
N SER A 15 27.16 4.62 10.08
CA SER A 15 28.28 3.71 10.21
C SER A 15 29.07 4.01 11.47
N LYS A 16 28.66 3.39 12.58
CA LYS A 16 29.51 2.87 13.67
C LYS A 16 28.72 2.28 14.84
N HIS A 17 27.39 2.42 14.90
CA HIS A 17 26.60 1.88 16.01
C HIS A 17 26.03 0.49 15.72
N ILE A 18 26.27 -0.42 16.66
CA ILE A 18 25.55 -1.68 16.77
C ILE A 18 24.14 -1.36 17.29
N TRP A 19 23.09 -1.80 16.60
CA TRP A 19 21.71 -1.54 16.99
C TRP A 19 21.10 -2.73 17.74
N SER A 20 20.52 -2.46 18.91
CA SER A 20 19.65 -3.40 19.62
C SER A 20 18.28 -3.51 18.93
N GLN A 21 17.48 -4.51 19.29
CA GLN A 21 16.10 -4.65 18.80
C GLN A 21 15.25 -3.42 19.15
N GLN A 22 15.46 -2.84 20.34
CA GLN A 22 14.75 -1.65 20.78
C GLN A 22 15.12 -0.44 19.92
N ASP A 23 16.40 -0.26 19.59
CA ASP A 23 16.85 0.82 18.71
C ASP A 23 16.23 0.70 17.31
N ARG A 24 16.20 -0.52 16.76
CA ARG A 24 15.60 -0.78 15.44
C ARG A 24 14.11 -0.48 15.41
N GLN A 25 13.37 -0.88 16.45
CA GLN A 25 11.95 -0.53 16.60
C GLN A 25 11.73 0.97 16.69
N CYS A 26 12.51 1.68 17.52
CA CYS A 26 12.46 3.13 17.63
C CYS A 26 12.73 3.83 16.29
N ILE A 27 13.73 3.37 15.54
CA ILE A 27 14.07 3.90 14.21
C ILE A 27 12.90 3.69 13.24
N LEU A 28 12.34 2.47 13.16
CA LEU A 28 11.21 2.17 12.27
C LEU A 28 9.96 2.99 12.64
N ASP A 29 9.72 3.17 13.94
CA ASP A 29 8.62 4.00 14.43
C ASP A 29 8.81 5.48 14.10
N TYR A 30 10.02 5.99 14.19
CA TYR A 30 10.35 7.35 13.80
C TYR A 30 10.26 7.54 12.28
N LEU A 31 10.74 6.59 11.49
CA LEU A 31 10.61 6.59 10.02
C LEU A 31 9.14 6.53 9.59
N ALA A 32 8.31 5.76 10.30
CA ALA A 32 6.87 5.72 10.06
C ALA A 32 6.23 7.09 10.31
N GLN A 33 6.61 7.80 11.38
CA GLN A 33 6.12 9.15 11.63
C GLN A 33 6.61 10.16 10.57
N LEU A 34 7.89 10.07 10.17
CA LEU A 34 8.44 10.91 9.11
C LEU A 34 7.80 10.64 7.74
N LEU A 35 7.34 9.42 7.46
CA LEU A 35 6.60 9.12 6.22
C LEU A 35 5.34 10.00 6.08
N LEU A 36 4.72 10.38 7.20
CA LEU A 36 3.54 11.25 7.25
C LEU A 36 3.84 12.74 7.03
N GLU A 37 5.11 13.12 6.93
CA GLU A 37 5.54 14.49 6.68
C GLU A 37 5.68 14.76 5.17
N LYS A 38 5.09 15.86 4.69
CA LYS A 38 4.93 16.16 3.26
C LYS A 38 6.24 16.11 2.47
N ASP A 39 7.32 16.56 3.10
CA ASP A 39 8.66 16.72 2.49
C ASP A 39 9.45 15.41 2.47
N PHE A 40 9.17 14.49 3.41
CA PHE A 40 9.90 13.25 3.55
C PHE A 40 9.19 12.05 2.91
N THR A 41 7.88 12.11 2.68
CA THR A 41 7.09 10.98 2.14
C THR A 41 7.75 10.36 0.90
N LEU A 42 8.10 11.17 -0.11
CA LEU A 42 8.64 10.69 -1.38
C LEU A 42 10.07 10.16 -1.23
N LEU A 43 10.90 10.84 -0.43
CA LEU A 43 12.28 10.45 -0.15
C LEU A 43 12.33 9.10 0.58
N ILE A 44 11.55 8.95 1.65
CA ILE A 44 11.44 7.69 2.40
C ILE A 44 10.93 6.58 1.48
N THR A 45 9.90 6.86 0.70
CA THR A 45 9.34 5.88 -0.24
C THR A 45 10.38 5.43 -1.25
N ARG A 46 11.20 6.34 -1.78
CA ARG A 46 12.24 6.02 -2.76
C ARG A 46 13.37 5.18 -2.16
N HIS A 47 13.87 5.54 -0.97
CA HIS A 47 15.04 4.90 -0.37
C HIS A 47 14.72 3.65 0.44
N LEU A 48 13.51 3.54 1.00
CA LEU A 48 13.07 2.46 1.88
C LEU A 48 11.92 1.64 1.29
N ARG A 49 11.83 1.52 -0.04
CA ARG A 49 10.75 0.80 -0.75
C ARG A 49 10.33 -0.54 -0.10
N PRO A 50 11.26 -1.44 0.26
CA PRO A 50 10.87 -2.74 0.81
C PRO A 50 10.17 -2.64 2.17
N LEU A 51 10.32 -1.53 2.90
CA LEU A 51 9.69 -1.28 4.20
C LEU A 51 8.45 -0.40 4.11
N VAL A 52 8.11 0.16 2.94
CA VAL A 52 7.00 1.11 2.81
C VAL A 52 5.69 0.51 3.32
N LEU A 53 5.42 -0.77 3.03
CA LEU A 53 4.24 -1.46 3.54
C LEU A 53 4.24 -1.55 5.07
N ASP A 54 5.37 -1.89 5.69
CA ASP A 54 5.52 -1.93 7.15
C ASP A 54 5.27 -0.55 7.78
N LEU A 55 5.86 0.51 7.21
CA LEU A 55 5.69 1.87 7.70
C LEU A 55 4.25 2.36 7.57
N LEU A 56 3.55 1.98 6.49
CA LEU A 56 2.12 2.26 6.31
C LEU A 56 1.26 1.53 7.35
N GLU A 57 1.53 0.25 7.60
CA GLU A 57 0.83 -0.55 8.61
C GLU A 57 1.00 -0.02 10.03
N ARG A 58 2.23 0.36 10.42
CA ARG A 58 2.48 0.99 11.72
C ARG A 58 1.65 2.26 11.91
N ASN A 59 1.52 3.07 10.85
CA ASN A 59 0.69 4.28 10.91
C ASN A 59 -0.80 3.96 10.94
N ALA A 60 -1.27 2.95 10.21
CA ALA A 60 -2.67 2.51 10.29
C ALA A 60 -3.04 2.03 11.70
N GLN A 61 -2.13 1.30 12.37
CA GLN A 61 -2.30 0.90 13.77
C GLN A 61 -2.37 2.13 14.69
N ARG A 62 -1.49 3.12 14.49
CA ARG A 62 -1.49 4.39 15.26
C ARG A 62 -2.79 5.19 15.12
N VAL A 63 -3.46 5.11 13.98
CA VAL A 63 -4.74 5.79 13.76
C VAL A 63 -5.85 5.22 14.67
N LYS A 64 -5.78 3.93 15.04
CA LYS A 64 -6.85 3.21 15.76
C LYS A 64 -6.48 2.80 17.20
N VAL A 65 -5.49 3.45 17.82
CA VAL A 65 -4.96 3.02 19.14
C VAL A 65 -6.02 3.14 20.24
N GLY A 66 -6.18 2.06 21.02
CA GLY A 66 -7.02 2.06 22.23
C GLY A 66 -8.52 2.28 21.96
N GLY A 67 -9.00 1.88 20.77
CA GLY A 67 -10.40 2.05 20.36
C GLY A 67 -10.78 3.49 20.00
N ARG A 68 -9.84 4.43 20.06
CA ARG A 68 -10.03 5.82 19.62
C ARG A 68 -9.54 5.99 18.19
N PHE A 69 -10.28 6.78 17.41
CA PHE A 69 -9.90 7.12 16.04
C PHE A 69 -9.22 8.48 16.00
N ASN A 70 -7.96 8.53 15.55
CA ASN A 70 -7.22 9.77 15.44
C ASN A 70 -7.36 10.37 14.03
N HIS A 71 -8.20 11.40 13.91
CA HIS A 71 -8.48 12.06 12.64
C HIS A 71 -7.27 12.82 12.05
N ASP A 72 -6.41 13.43 12.89
CA ASP A 72 -5.21 14.13 12.41
C ASP A 72 -4.23 13.14 11.76
N LEU A 73 -3.95 12.01 12.44
CA LEU A 73 -3.09 10.96 11.89
C LEU A 73 -3.72 10.31 10.64
N HIS A 74 -5.04 10.11 10.64
CA HIS A 74 -5.75 9.58 9.47
C HIS A 74 -5.57 10.49 8.26
N GLU A 75 -5.82 11.79 8.41
CA GLU A 75 -5.65 12.78 7.35
C GLU A 75 -4.21 12.77 6.80
N ARG A 76 -3.22 12.76 7.70
CA ARG A 76 -1.80 12.74 7.32
C ARG A 76 -1.40 11.45 6.60
N LEU A 77 -1.87 10.30 7.08
CA LEU A 77 -1.67 9.00 6.44
C LEU A 77 -2.29 8.96 5.05
N CYS A 78 -3.52 9.45 4.88
CA CYS A 78 -4.18 9.50 3.58
C CYS A 78 -3.42 10.36 2.57
N VAL A 79 -2.92 11.53 2.98
CA VAL A 79 -2.11 12.40 2.11
C VAL A 79 -0.81 11.72 1.73
N ALA A 80 -0.09 11.13 2.68
CA ALA A 80 1.14 10.39 2.41
C ALA A 80 0.89 9.20 1.47
N LEU A 81 -0.10 8.36 1.79
CA LEU A 81 -0.51 7.20 1.00
C LEU A 81 -0.87 7.58 -0.44
N SER A 82 -1.59 8.69 -0.65
CA SER A 82 -1.96 9.16 -1.99
C SER A 82 -0.77 9.45 -2.90
N LYS A 83 0.38 9.84 -2.33
CA LYS A 83 1.64 10.04 -3.07
C LYS A 83 2.34 8.70 -3.34
N VAL A 84 2.18 7.72 -2.46
CA VAL A 84 2.82 6.41 -2.55
C VAL A 84 2.15 5.49 -3.58
N LEU A 85 0.84 5.66 -3.85
CA LEU A 85 0.03 4.80 -4.74
C LEU A 85 0.71 4.42 -6.07
N ASN A 86 1.37 5.37 -6.73
CA ASN A 86 1.97 5.18 -8.04
C ASN A 86 3.45 4.79 -8.00
N ILE A 87 4.02 4.68 -6.80
CA ILE A 87 5.44 4.43 -6.54
C ILE A 87 5.66 3.03 -5.98
N SER A 88 4.85 2.61 -5.00
CA SER A 88 4.93 1.29 -4.39
C SER A 88 3.77 0.40 -4.88
N PRO A 89 4.05 -0.83 -5.37
CA PRO A 89 3.02 -1.74 -5.88
C PRO A 89 2.05 -2.22 -4.80
N ASP A 90 2.46 -2.22 -3.54
CA ASP A 90 1.63 -2.70 -2.42
C ASP A 90 0.62 -1.64 -1.94
N ALA A 91 0.85 -0.37 -2.27
CA ALA A 91 0.07 0.74 -1.75
C ALA A 91 -1.41 0.74 -2.17
N PRO A 92 -1.79 0.40 -3.42
CA PRO A 92 -3.20 0.28 -3.80
C PRO A 92 -3.96 -0.80 -3.02
N ALA A 93 -3.34 -1.97 -2.79
CA ALA A 93 -3.93 -3.06 -2.03
C ALA A 93 -4.09 -2.68 -0.55
N PHE A 94 -3.06 -2.08 0.04
CA PHE A 94 -3.13 -1.51 1.38
C PHE A 94 -4.24 -0.46 1.50
N ALA A 95 -4.33 0.49 0.57
CA ALA A 95 -5.34 1.54 0.58
C ALA A 95 -6.76 0.97 0.54
N ALA A 96 -7.02 -0.01 -0.34
CA ALA A 96 -8.32 -0.66 -0.42
C ALA A 96 -8.72 -1.33 0.91
N ARG A 97 -7.78 -2.03 1.57
CA ARG A 97 -8.02 -2.63 2.90
C ARG A 97 -8.21 -1.56 3.99
N TYR A 98 -7.43 -0.49 3.94
CA TYR A 98 -7.52 0.57 4.95
C TYR A 98 -8.89 1.25 4.89
N PHE A 99 -9.35 1.66 3.71
CA PHE A 99 -10.64 2.34 3.52
C PHE A 99 -11.87 1.43 3.63
N SER A 100 -11.73 0.11 3.66
CA SER A 100 -12.87 -0.77 3.95
C SER A 100 -13.38 -0.64 5.39
N SER A 101 -12.54 -0.09 6.28
CA SER A 101 -12.83 0.04 7.71
C SER A 101 -12.47 1.42 8.28
N THR A 102 -12.25 2.41 7.42
CA THR A 102 -11.94 3.79 7.79
C THR A 102 -12.70 4.78 6.92
N PRO A 103 -13.00 5.98 7.43
CA PRO A 103 -13.72 7.00 6.67
C PRO A 103 -12.91 7.55 5.48
N PRO A 104 -13.57 8.26 4.55
CA PRO A 104 -12.89 8.94 3.43
C PRO A 104 -11.89 10.00 3.89
N VAL A 105 -10.93 10.31 3.03
CA VAL A 105 -9.88 11.32 3.27
C VAL A 105 -10.43 12.68 3.72
N PHE A 106 -11.60 13.04 3.21
CA PHE A 106 -12.27 14.31 3.48
C PHE A 106 -13.38 14.18 4.54
N GLN A 107 -13.31 13.19 5.45
CA GLN A 107 -14.30 12.97 6.52
C GLN A 107 -14.62 14.25 7.30
N ARG A 108 -13.64 15.13 7.45
CA ARG A 108 -13.78 16.43 8.11
C ARG A 108 -14.90 17.29 7.53
N LEU A 109 -15.25 17.12 6.25
CA LEU A 109 -16.36 17.84 5.61
C LEU A 109 -17.74 17.40 6.13
N PHE A 110 -17.83 16.25 6.77
CA PHE A 110 -19.07 15.73 7.37
C PHE A 110 -19.27 16.20 8.82
N PHE A 111 -18.25 16.77 9.46
CA PHE A 111 -18.34 17.08 10.88
C PHE A 111 -19.34 18.18 11.19
N SER A 112 -20.13 17.94 12.23
CA SER A 112 -20.86 19.00 12.90
C SER A 112 -19.90 19.97 13.61
N SER A 113 -20.40 21.14 14.03
CA SER A 113 -19.58 22.10 14.80
C SER A 113 -19.01 21.50 16.09
N GLU A 114 -19.74 20.57 16.71
CA GLU A 114 -19.33 19.90 17.96
C GLU A 114 -18.25 18.85 17.70
N GLU A 115 -18.41 18.02 16.67
CA GLU A 115 -17.42 17.02 16.26
C GLU A 115 -16.12 17.70 15.83
N ALA A 116 -16.20 18.80 15.06
CA ALA A 116 -15.04 19.56 14.63
C ALA A 116 -14.25 20.15 15.82
N ALA A 117 -14.91 20.52 16.91
CA ALA A 117 -14.28 21.03 18.13
C ALA A 117 -13.66 19.90 19.00
N ALA A 118 -14.22 18.68 18.94
CA ALA A 118 -13.71 17.53 19.67
C ALA A 118 -12.41 16.97 19.07
N VAL A 119 -12.14 17.21 17.79
CA VAL A 119 -10.91 16.72 17.13
C VAL A 119 -9.70 17.56 17.52
N GLN A 120 -8.73 16.92 18.16
CA GLN A 120 -7.45 17.51 18.51
C GLN A 120 -6.47 17.42 17.34
N TYR A 121 -6.33 18.51 16.60
CA TYR A 121 -5.37 18.61 15.50
C TYR A 121 -3.99 19.02 16.00
N GLY A 122 -2.95 18.38 15.43
CA GLY A 122 -1.56 18.72 15.73
C GLY A 122 -1.10 20.02 15.04
N PRO A 123 0.12 20.49 15.35
CA PRO A 123 0.70 21.69 14.73
C PRO A 123 0.94 21.53 13.22
N ARG A 124 1.00 20.28 12.72
CA ARG A 124 1.21 19.93 11.30
C ARG A 124 -0.06 19.42 10.63
N ARG A 125 -1.22 19.96 11.03
CA ARG A 125 -2.53 19.64 10.45
C ARG A 125 -2.53 19.79 8.93
N MET A 126 -3.15 18.83 8.25
CA MET A 126 -3.32 18.89 6.79
C MET A 126 -4.34 19.97 6.39
N LYS A 127 -4.01 20.74 5.35
CA LYS A 127 -4.95 21.70 4.79
C LYS A 127 -5.96 20.97 3.92
N LEU A 128 -7.17 21.51 3.81
CA LEU A 128 -8.23 20.90 2.99
C LEU A 128 -7.82 20.76 1.51
N ARG A 129 -6.96 21.66 1.00
CA ARG A 129 -6.32 21.53 -0.30
C ARG A 129 -5.51 20.24 -0.44
N ASP A 130 -4.70 19.90 0.55
CA ASP A 130 -3.89 18.66 0.53
C ASP A 130 -4.80 17.42 0.58
N LEU A 131 -5.87 17.46 1.39
CA LEU A 131 -6.87 16.38 1.47
C LEU A 131 -7.61 16.16 0.15
N MET A 132 -8.08 17.23 -0.49
CA MET A 132 -8.77 17.13 -1.78
C MET A 132 -7.81 16.73 -2.90
N GLY A 133 -6.56 17.18 -2.86
CA GLY A 133 -5.51 16.70 -3.76
C GLY A 133 -5.22 15.21 -3.59
N ALA A 134 -5.19 14.71 -2.35
CA ALA A 134 -5.06 13.29 -2.05
C ALA A 134 -6.26 12.48 -2.55
N THR A 135 -7.47 12.99 -2.32
CA THR A 135 -8.75 12.41 -2.78
C THR A 135 -8.75 12.21 -4.30
N LEU A 136 -8.33 13.23 -5.05
CA LEU A 136 -8.21 13.13 -6.50
C LEU A 136 -7.22 12.05 -6.94
N ARG A 137 -6.06 11.93 -6.28
CA ARG A 137 -5.06 10.89 -6.60
C ARG A 137 -5.59 9.48 -6.38
N PHE A 138 -6.38 9.26 -5.34
CA PHE A 138 -7.07 7.97 -5.12
C PHE A 138 -8.04 7.67 -6.27
N LEU A 139 -8.90 8.63 -6.65
CA LEU A 139 -9.81 8.48 -7.78
C LEU A 139 -9.09 8.23 -9.11
N GLN A 140 -7.96 8.89 -9.36
CA GLN A 140 -7.15 8.67 -10.55
C GLN A 140 -6.54 7.26 -10.60
N ASN A 141 -6.23 6.68 -9.43
CA ASN A 141 -5.71 5.32 -9.33
C ASN A 141 -6.79 4.25 -9.56
N ASP A 142 -7.97 4.39 -8.94
CA ASP A 142 -9.08 3.44 -9.08
C ASP A 142 -10.44 4.15 -8.87
N CYS A 143 -10.92 4.81 -9.92
CA CYS A 143 -12.14 5.61 -9.86
C CYS A 143 -13.36 4.78 -9.44
N ALA A 144 -13.53 3.59 -10.04
CA ALA A 144 -14.68 2.74 -9.79
C ALA A 144 -14.77 2.32 -8.31
N LYS A 145 -13.63 1.96 -7.69
CA LYS A 145 -13.57 1.59 -6.29
C LYS A 145 -13.89 2.76 -5.35
N TYR A 146 -13.18 3.89 -5.46
CA TYR A 146 -13.37 4.99 -4.50
C TYR A 146 -14.69 5.73 -4.70
N ARG A 147 -15.26 5.66 -5.92
CA ARG A 147 -16.62 6.12 -6.18
C ARG A 147 -17.67 5.36 -5.37
N SER A 148 -17.54 4.04 -5.24
CA SER A 148 -18.51 3.22 -4.49
C SER A 148 -18.20 3.15 -2.99
N LEU A 149 -16.93 3.28 -2.59
CA LEU A 149 -16.52 3.22 -1.19
C LEU A 149 -16.82 4.51 -0.40
N TRP A 150 -16.79 5.67 -1.04
CA TRP A 150 -16.91 6.96 -0.34
C TRP A 150 -18.25 7.63 -0.60
N ASP A 151 -18.82 8.26 0.42
CA ASP A 151 -19.93 9.19 0.24
C ASP A 151 -19.41 10.54 -0.26
N TRP A 152 -19.95 11.00 -1.39
CA TRP A 152 -19.55 12.24 -2.07
C TRP A 152 -20.49 13.41 -1.77
N SER A 153 -21.53 13.20 -0.95
CA SER A 153 -22.56 14.21 -0.68
C SER A 153 -21.99 15.56 -0.20
N PRO A 154 -20.97 15.65 0.69
CA PRO A 154 -20.46 16.94 1.13
C PRO A 154 -19.62 17.64 0.05
N CYS A 155 -19.03 16.90 -0.89
CA CYS A 155 -18.26 17.51 -1.96
C CYS A 155 -19.16 18.34 -2.88
N VAL A 156 -20.43 17.96 -3.03
CA VAL A 156 -21.41 18.70 -3.84
C VAL A 156 -21.78 20.03 -3.20
N SER A 157 -22.02 20.07 -1.88
CA SER A 157 -22.36 21.31 -1.17
C SER A 157 -21.19 22.31 -1.13
N GLN A 158 -19.96 21.82 -1.26
CA GLN A 158 -18.77 22.67 -1.32
C GLN A 158 -18.61 23.40 -2.67
N LEU A 159 -19.31 22.98 -3.74
CA LEU A 159 -19.25 23.66 -5.04
C LEU A 159 -19.94 25.03 -5.07
N THR A 160 -20.73 25.38 -4.06
CA THR A 160 -21.33 26.71 -3.95
C THR A 160 -20.44 27.70 -3.21
N THR A 161 -19.36 27.23 -2.56
CA THR A 161 -18.48 28.04 -1.74
C THR A 161 -17.15 28.23 -2.48
N HIS A 162 -16.91 29.41 -3.06
CA HIS A 162 -15.66 29.71 -3.76
C HIS A 162 -14.45 29.60 -2.80
N CYS A 163 -13.63 28.56 -2.93
CA CYS A 163 -12.52 28.25 -2.02
C CYS A 163 -11.27 27.75 -2.78
N LEU A 164 -10.06 27.91 -2.22
CA LEU A 164 -8.79 27.58 -2.89
C LEU A 164 -8.55 26.09 -3.22
N TYR A 165 -9.37 25.17 -2.70
CA TYR A 165 -9.31 23.72 -3.01
C TYR A 165 -10.39 23.26 -3.99
N PHE A 166 -11.22 24.19 -4.43
CA PHE A 166 -12.37 24.00 -5.30
C PHE A 166 -12.03 23.30 -6.61
N ARG A 167 -10.84 23.55 -7.18
CA ARG A 167 -10.31 22.82 -8.33
C ARG A 167 -10.30 21.31 -8.13
N TYR A 168 -9.75 20.84 -7.01
CA TYR A 168 -9.65 19.40 -6.74
C TYR A 168 -11.04 18.81 -6.52
N THR A 169 -11.92 19.50 -5.80
CA THR A 169 -13.33 19.09 -5.60
C THR A 169 -14.06 18.95 -6.93
N ALA A 170 -13.96 19.94 -7.81
CA ALA A 170 -14.59 19.93 -9.13
C ALA A 170 -14.05 18.78 -10.00
N GLN A 171 -12.73 18.54 -9.98
CA GLN A 171 -12.14 17.41 -10.70
C GLN A 171 -12.61 16.04 -10.15
N CYS A 172 -12.73 15.91 -8.82
CA CYS A 172 -13.28 14.69 -8.21
C CYS A 172 -14.73 14.46 -8.64
N LEU A 173 -15.57 15.49 -8.59
CA LEU A 173 -16.98 15.38 -8.97
C LEU A 173 -17.16 15.07 -10.46
N ALA A 174 -16.33 15.62 -11.34
CA ALA A 174 -16.34 15.27 -12.76
C ALA A 174 -16.03 13.78 -13.00
N MET A 175 -15.07 13.22 -12.25
CA MET A 175 -14.73 11.78 -12.31
C MET A 175 -15.86 10.91 -11.74
N VAL A 176 -16.42 11.30 -10.59
CA VAL A 176 -17.47 10.55 -9.88
C VAL A 176 -18.80 10.58 -10.62
N SER A 177 -19.10 11.66 -11.35
CA SER A 177 -20.30 11.75 -12.19
C SER A 177 -20.14 11.11 -13.57
N LEU A 178 -18.96 10.55 -13.88
CA LEU A 178 -18.64 9.95 -15.19
C LEU A 178 -18.86 10.92 -16.37
N MET A 179 -18.54 12.20 -16.18
CA MET A 179 -18.60 13.17 -17.28
C MET A 179 -17.65 12.75 -18.41
N THR A 180 -18.12 12.85 -19.65
CA THR A 180 -17.24 12.73 -20.83
C THR A 180 -16.22 13.87 -20.84
N ASP A 181 -15.13 13.73 -21.61
CA ASP A 181 -14.10 14.78 -21.69
C ASP A 181 -14.68 16.14 -22.11
N ASN A 182 -15.67 16.14 -23.01
CA ASN A 182 -16.35 17.36 -23.41
C ASN A 182 -17.21 17.95 -22.27
N GLN A 183 -18.02 17.13 -21.59
CA GLN A 183 -18.82 17.56 -20.45
C GLN A 183 -17.94 18.08 -19.31
N LYS A 184 -16.84 17.38 -19.02
CA LYS A 184 -15.83 17.75 -18.04
C LYS A 184 -15.18 19.08 -18.40
N ALA A 185 -14.81 19.30 -19.66
CA ALA A 185 -14.23 20.57 -20.11
C ALA A 185 -15.22 21.73 -19.96
N ILE A 186 -16.48 21.54 -20.35
CA ILE A 186 -17.55 22.54 -20.19
C ILE A 186 -17.79 22.83 -18.70
N PHE A 187 -17.91 21.79 -17.88
CA PHE A 187 -18.12 21.90 -16.44
C PHE A 187 -16.97 22.65 -15.77
N LEU A 188 -15.72 22.23 -15.99
CA LEU A 188 -14.55 22.87 -15.40
C LEU A 188 -14.37 24.32 -15.87
N ARG A 189 -14.71 24.67 -17.12
CA ARG A 189 -14.68 26.07 -17.59
C ARG A 189 -15.75 26.95 -16.96
N LYS A 190 -16.93 26.38 -16.65
CA LYS A 190 -18.00 27.11 -15.97
C LYS A 190 -17.69 27.34 -14.50
N VAL A 191 -16.96 26.40 -13.91
CA VAL A 191 -16.70 26.33 -12.48
C VAL A 191 -15.40 27.08 -12.13
N LEU A 192 -14.31 26.86 -12.87
CA LEU A 192 -12.98 27.40 -12.59
C LEU A 192 -12.63 28.63 -13.44
N SER A 193 -11.90 29.58 -12.86
CA SER A 193 -11.27 30.69 -13.59
C SER A 193 -9.99 30.24 -14.31
N GLY A 194 -9.62 30.89 -15.42
CA GLY A 194 -8.56 30.43 -16.33
C GLY A 194 -7.16 30.22 -15.70
N GLU A 195 -6.81 30.98 -14.66
CA GLU A 195 -5.53 30.85 -13.94
C GLU A 195 -5.45 29.57 -13.08
N GLU A 196 -6.58 29.09 -12.58
CA GLU A 196 -6.64 27.90 -11.73
C GLU A 196 -6.45 26.60 -12.51
N ILE A 197 -6.41 26.63 -13.85
CA ILE A 197 -6.23 25.44 -14.70
C ILE A 197 -4.75 25.04 -14.81
N LEU A 198 -3.80 25.95 -14.53
CA LEU A 198 -2.39 25.81 -14.90
C LEU A 198 -1.44 25.21 -13.83
N SER A 199 -1.92 24.71 -12.68
CA SER A 199 -1.00 24.07 -11.70
C SER A 199 -0.57 22.65 -12.14
N PHE A 200 0.41 22.56 -13.05
CA PHE A 200 1.01 21.32 -13.53
C PHE A 200 2.08 20.72 -12.60
N GLU A 201 2.55 21.49 -11.61
CA GLU A 201 3.78 21.20 -10.85
C GLU A 201 3.71 19.93 -9.99
N GLU A 202 2.63 19.73 -9.20
CA GLU A 202 2.54 18.56 -8.30
C GLU A 202 2.50 17.23 -9.05
N SER A 203 1.87 17.21 -10.23
CA SER A 203 1.81 16.02 -11.09
C SER A 203 3.19 15.70 -11.68
N GLN A 204 3.96 16.73 -12.06
CA GLN A 204 5.30 16.57 -12.61
C GLN A 204 6.27 16.00 -11.58
N GLN A 205 6.25 16.51 -10.34
CA GLN A 205 7.09 16.00 -9.25
C GLN A 205 6.87 14.50 -9.00
N LEU A 206 5.60 14.06 -9.00
CA LEU A 206 5.27 12.65 -8.78
C LEU A 206 5.76 11.74 -9.93
N GLN A 207 5.70 12.22 -11.17
CA GLN A 207 6.22 11.49 -12.33
C GLN A 207 7.75 11.40 -12.32
N VAL A 208 8.43 12.46 -11.89
CA VAL A 208 9.88 12.44 -11.66
C VAL A 208 10.25 11.39 -10.63
N GLU A 209 9.58 11.36 -9.47
CA GLU A 209 9.85 10.35 -8.44
C GLU A 209 9.60 8.92 -8.91
N LYS A 210 8.49 8.69 -9.63
CA LYS A 210 8.23 7.39 -10.26
C LYS A 210 9.37 6.98 -11.18
N SER A 211 9.90 7.92 -11.96
CA SER A 211 11.03 7.67 -12.88
C SER A 211 12.33 7.37 -12.13
N LEU A 212 12.61 8.12 -11.06
CA LEU A 212 13.78 7.92 -10.20
C LEU A 212 13.75 6.58 -9.45
N VAL A 213 12.56 6.14 -9.07
CA VAL A 213 12.32 4.84 -8.45
C VAL A 213 12.59 3.69 -9.41
N LEU A 214 12.16 3.83 -10.67
CA LEU A 214 12.45 2.85 -11.73
C LEU A 214 13.92 2.82 -12.13
N ALA A 215 14.61 3.97 -12.08
CA ALA A 215 16.03 4.09 -12.38
C ALA A 215 16.92 3.49 -11.27
N ASN A 216 16.57 3.71 -9.99
CA ASN A 216 17.32 3.18 -8.86
C ASN A 216 16.92 1.75 -8.52
N GLN A 217 17.21 0.76 -9.37
CA GLN A 217 16.88 -0.66 -9.11
C GLN A 217 17.77 -1.33 -8.04
N GLY A 218 18.35 -0.57 -7.11
CA GLY A 218 19.15 -1.10 -6.01
C GLY A 218 18.41 -2.24 -5.33
N CYS A 219 18.88 -3.46 -5.56
CA CYS A 219 18.25 -4.67 -5.07
C CYS A 219 18.57 -4.79 -3.58
N ALA A 220 17.54 -4.82 -2.74
CA ALA A 220 17.68 -5.33 -1.38
C ALA A 220 18.31 -6.73 -1.48
N LYS A 221 19.57 -6.85 -1.06
CA LYS A 221 20.27 -8.12 -1.03
C LYS A 221 19.79 -8.86 0.21
N TRP A 222 19.03 -9.92 -0.02
CA TRP A 222 18.66 -10.84 1.03
C TRP A 222 19.87 -11.74 1.29
N HIS A 223 20.25 -11.91 2.56
CA HIS A 223 21.22 -12.92 2.98
C HIS A 223 20.62 -13.73 4.13
N GLN A 224 20.84 -15.03 4.08
CA GLN A 224 20.48 -15.95 5.16
C GLN A 224 21.55 -15.88 6.25
N ASP A 225 21.49 -14.86 7.10
CA ASP A 225 22.40 -14.78 8.24
C ASP A 225 21.77 -15.36 9.51
N MET A 226 22.59 -15.71 10.50
CA MET A 226 22.10 -16.16 11.82
C MET A 226 21.39 -15.02 12.55
N THR A 227 20.45 -15.36 13.45
CA THR A 227 19.71 -14.42 14.31
C THR A 227 20.68 -13.59 15.16
N ASN A 228 21.13 -12.47 14.62
CA ASN A 228 22.03 -11.56 15.31
C ASN A 228 21.18 -10.61 16.17
N ARG A 229 21.33 -10.71 17.51
CA ARG A 229 20.71 -9.76 18.45
C ARG A 229 21.12 -8.30 18.18
N PHE A 230 22.28 -8.14 17.53
CA PHE A 230 22.97 -6.90 17.31
C PHE A 230 23.32 -6.79 15.82
N THR A 231 22.81 -5.78 15.13
CA THR A 231 23.07 -5.58 13.69
C THR A 231 23.81 -4.28 13.42
N LYS A 232 24.55 -4.23 12.31
CA LYS A 232 25.21 -3.01 11.82
C LYS A 232 24.34 -2.31 10.79
N GLY A 233 23.17 -1.83 11.21
CA GLY A 233 22.27 -1.07 10.32
C GLY A 233 21.31 -1.92 9.48
N GLN A 234 21.06 -3.18 9.88
CA GLN A 234 20.14 -4.09 9.19
C GLN A 234 18.86 -4.28 10.02
N VAL A 235 17.72 -4.33 9.33
CA VAL A 235 16.39 -4.60 9.91
C VAL A 235 16.05 -6.07 9.73
N VAL A 236 15.78 -6.80 10.80
CA VAL A 236 15.41 -8.22 10.75
C VAL A 236 13.89 -8.42 10.75
N SER A 237 13.42 -9.61 10.40
CA SER A 237 11.98 -9.89 10.28
C SER A 237 11.20 -9.81 11.59
N GLU A 238 11.89 -9.96 12.73
CA GLU A 238 11.35 -9.75 14.08
C GLU A 238 11.11 -8.28 14.39
N ASP A 239 11.73 -7.37 13.64
CA ASP A 239 11.54 -5.93 13.83
C ASP A 239 10.26 -5.44 13.13
N LEU A 240 9.71 -6.19 12.18
CA LEU A 240 8.52 -5.79 11.42
C LEU A 240 7.25 -5.86 12.27
N CYS A 241 6.25 -5.05 11.91
CA CYS A 241 4.96 -5.08 12.58
C CYS A 241 4.20 -6.39 12.31
N PRO A 242 3.27 -6.80 13.19
CA PRO A 242 2.56 -8.08 13.05
C PRO A 242 1.71 -8.22 11.78
N ALA A 243 1.34 -7.09 11.15
CA ALA A 243 0.50 -7.03 9.95
C ALA A 243 1.26 -7.32 8.65
N VAL A 244 2.58 -7.53 8.73
CA VAL A 244 3.42 -7.89 7.59
C VAL A 244 4.33 -9.07 7.90
N VAL A 245 4.84 -9.69 6.85
CA VAL A 245 5.84 -10.75 6.91
C VAL A 245 6.88 -10.56 5.81
N ALA A 246 8.12 -10.80 6.19
CA ALA A 246 9.28 -10.86 5.32
C ALA A 246 9.36 -12.26 4.68
N VAL A 247 9.39 -12.32 3.34
CA VAL A 247 9.64 -13.54 2.57
C VAL A 247 10.78 -13.31 1.57
N CYS A 248 11.95 -13.90 1.84
CA CYS A 248 13.14 -13.82 0.97
C CYS A 248 13.47 -12.41 0.41
N GLY A 249 13.32 -11.35 1.21
CA GLY A 249 13.59 -9.97 0.76
C GLY A 249 12.36 -9.14 0.38
N VAL A 250 11.16 -9.75 0.36
CA VAL A 250 9.90 -9.09 0.00
C VAL A 250 9.01 -9.01 1.23
N VAL A 251 8.47 -7.83 1.53
CA VAL A 251 7.52 -7.65 2.64
C VAL A 251 6.10 -7.78 2.09
N LEU A 252 5.33 -8.70 2.64
CA LEU A 252 3.95 -9.02 2.24
C LEU A 252 2.99 -8.78 3.40
N PRO A 253 1.72 -8.45 3.14
CA PRO A 253 0.70 -8.36 4.18
C PRO A 253 0.38 -9.75 4.77
N THR A 254 0.02 -9.78 6.05
CA THR A 254 -0.47 -10.98 6.75
C THR A 254 -1.93 -10.82 7.16
N ILE A 255 -2.68 -11.92 7.19
CA ILE A 255 -4.10 -11.93 7.61
C ILE A 255 -4.28 -12.58 8.98
N SER A 256 -3.43 -13.55 9.33
CA SER A 256 -3.59 -14.38 10.53
C SER A 256 -2.22 -14.78 11.11
N PRO A 257 -2.16 -15.29 12.36
CA PRO A 257 -0.90 -15.67 12.96
C PRO A 257 -0.19 -16.78 12.16
N ARG A 258 1.12 -16.60 12.03
CA ARG A 258 2.00 -17.39 11.18
C ARG A 258 2.00 -18.87 11.62
N LEU A 259 1.79 -19.79 10.68
CA LEU A 259 2.08 -21.21 10.90
C LEU A 259 3.46 -21.51 10.34
N THR A 260 4.30 -22.14 11.15
CA THR A 260 5.62 -22.62 10.72
C THR A 260 5.45 -23.89 9.89
N GLN A 261 5.38 -23.76 8.58
CA GLN A 261 5.62 -24.89 7.68
C GLN A 261 7.13 -25.11 7.52
N GLN A 262 7.56 -26.38 7.55
CA GLN A 262 8.96 -26.75 7.35
C GLN A 262 9.25 -26.85 5.86
N LEU A 263 9.65 -25.74 5.24
CA LEU A 263 10.34 -25.75 3.95
C LEU A 263 11.84 -25.55 4.21
N VAL A 264 12.66 -26.46 3.71
CA VAL A 264 14.13 -26.30 3.77
C VAL A 264 14.53 -25.27 2.70
N LEU A 265 14.93 -24.09 3.16
CA LEU A 265 15.37 -23.00 2.29
C LEU A 265 16.82 -23.24 1.84
N VAL A 266 16.98 -23.44 0.54
CA VAL A 266 18.27 -23.49 -0.19
C VAL A 266 18.27 -22.36 -1.23
N ASP A 267 19.42 -21.88 -1.68
CA ASP A 267 19.54 -20.72 -2.59
C ASP A 267 18.55 -20.70 -3.76
N SER A 268 18.41 -21.82 -4.47
CA SER A 268 17.47 -21.96 -5.60
C SER A 268 16.01 -21.81 -5.15
N THR A 269 15.66 -22.37 -3.99
CA THR A 269 14.33 -22.29 -3.38
C THR A 269 14.04 -20.86 -2.93
N CYS A 270 15.01 -20.18 -2.31
CA CYS A 270 14.89 -18.79 -1.91
C CYS A 270 14.68 -17.86 -3.11
N GLN A 271 15.40 -18.08 -4.21
CA GLN A 271 15.24 -17.28 -5.41
C GLN A 271 13.87 -17.48 -6.07
N ASN A 272 13.38 -18.72 -6.12
CA ASN A 272 12.04 -19.04 -6.62
C ASN A 272 10.96 -18.45 -5.73
N LEU A 273 11.11 -18.57 -4.40
CA LEU A 273 10.17 -18.01 -3.43
C LEU A 273 10.15 -16.48 -3.48
N ARG A 274 11.31 -15.83 -3.65
CA ARG A 274 11.40 -14.37 -3.86
C ARG A 274 10.66 -13.94 -5.13
N ARG A 275 10.81 -14.66 -6.24
CA ARG A 275 10.08 -14.37 -7.48
C ARG A 275 8.57 -14.53 -7.28
N LEU A 276 8.16 -15.60 -6.60
CA LEU A 276 6.76 -15.83 -6.27
C LEU A 276 6.20 -14.73 -5.36
N ALA A 277 6.95 -14.31 -4.33
CA ALA A 277 6.57 -13.24 -3.42
C ALA A 277 6.42 -11.90 -4.14
N LEU A 278 7.34 -11.54 -5.05
CA LEU A 278 7.20 -10.35 -5.91
C LEU A 278 5.95 -10.43 -6.81
N ALA A 279 5.65 -11.63 -7.32
CA ALA A 279 4.49 -11.85 -8.16
C ALA A 279 3.19 -11.68 -7.36
N VAL A 280 3.13 -12.19 -6.12
CA VAL A 280 2.01 -11.99 -5.19
C VAL A 280 1.88 -10.51 -4.79
N ALA A 281 2.97 -9.83 -4.46
CA ALA A 281 3.00 -8.40 -4.15
C ALA A 281 2.43 -7.54 -5.30
N SER A 282 2.58 -7.98 -6.55
CA SER A 282 2.03 -7.26 -7.70
C SER A 282 0.48 -7.24 -7.76
N GLY A 283 -0.19 -8.12 -7.00
CA GLY A 283 -1.64 -8.23 -6.98
C GLY A 283 -2.25 -8.74 -8.30
N ARG A 284 -1.45 -9.32 -9.20
CA ARG A 284 -1.90 -9.85 -10.49
C ARG A 284 -1.95 -11.38 -10.49
N PRO A 285 -2.80 -12.01 -11.33
CA PRO A 285 -2.74 -13.45 -11.56
C PRO A 285 -1.39 -13.87 -12.16
N VAL A 286 -0.84 -14.98 -11.68
CA VAL A 286 0.50 -15.47 -12.06
C VAL A 286 0.43 -16.94 -12.41
N LEU A 287 1.12 -17.32 -13.50
CA LEU A 287 1.30 -18.71 -13.91
C LEU A 287 2.70 -19.19 -13.47
N LEU A 288 2.76 -20.36 -12.85
CA LEU A 288 4.01 -20.99 -12.42
C LEU A 288 4.33 -22.19 -13.30
N GLU A 289 5.39 -22.05 -14.09
CA GLU A 289 5.88 -23.09 -15.00
C GLU A 289 7.23 -23.64 -14.53
N GLY A 290 7.50 -24.90 -14.85
CA GLY A 290 8.75 -25.57 -14.51
C GLY A 290 8.65 -27.09 -14.65
N PRO A 291 9.76 -27.82 -14.55
CA PRO A 291 9.78 -29.28 -14.68
C PRO A 291 8.91 -29.98 -13.63
N ILE A 292 8.47 -31.20 -13.94
CA ILE A 292 7.66 -32.03 -13.04
C ILE A 292 8.49 -32.32 -11.77
N GLY A 293 7.85 -32.27 -10.60
CA GLY A 293 8.50 -32.56 -9.31
C GLY A 293 9.36 -31.45 -8.71
N CYS A 294 9.46 -30.26 -9.32
CA CYS A 294 10.30 -29.16 -8.79
C CYS A 294 9.70 -28.37 -7.61
N GLY A 295 8.67 -28.91 -6.93
CA GLY A 295 8.09 -28.30 -5.73
C GLY A 295 7.24 -27.05 -5.93
N LYS A 296 6.68 -26.80 -7.14
CA LYS A 296 5.82 -25.62 -7.43
C LYS A 296 4.67 -25.48 -6.44
N THR A 297 3.94 -26.57 -6.22
CA THR A 297 2.81 -26.61 -5.28
C THR A 297 3.27 -26.36 -3.84
N SER A 298 4.39 -26.96 -3.43
CA SER A 298 4.97 -26.77 -2.10
C SER A 298 5.40 -25.32 -1.84
N LEU A 299 5.93 -24.62 -2.86
CA LEU A 299 6.27 -23.19 -2.74
C LEU A 299 5.04 -22.31 -2.55
N VAL A 300 3.95 -22.60 -3.27
CA VAL A 300 2.69 -21.86 -3.14
C VAL A 300 2.06 -22.11 -1.77
N GLU A 301 2.02 -23.36 -1.32
CA GLU A 301 1.53 -23.73 0.00
C GLU A 301 2.33 -23.07 1.12
N TYR A 302 3.66 -23.08 1.02
CA TYR A 302 4.55 -22.41 1.96
C TYR A 302 4.26 -20.91 2.03
N LEU A 303 4.20 -20.23 0.88
CA LEU A 303 3.97 -18.79 0.84
C LEU A 303 2.59 -18.42 1.43
N ALA A 304 1.57 -19.21 1.11
CA ALA A 304 0.24 -19.00 1.65
C ALA A 304 0.22 -19.20 3.16
N ALA A 305 0.92 -20.23 3.67
CA ALA A 305 1.00 -20.47 5.11
C ALA A 305 1.72 -19.36 5.88
N VAL A 306 2.82 -18.85 5.32
CA VAL A 306 3.61 -17.76 5.91
C VAL A 306 2.85 -16.43 5.90
N THR A 307 2.03 -16.19 4.87
CA THR A 307 1.15 -14.99 4.79
C THR A 307 -0.15 -15.15 5.60
N GLY A 308 -0.37 -16.30 6.23
CA GLY A 308 -1.53 -16.55 7.08
C GLY A 308 -2.79 -16.96 6.32
N HIS A 309 -2.68 -17.37 5.06
CA HIS A 309 -3.76 -18.01 4.29
C HIS A 309 -3.72 -19.51 4.54
N ASN A 310 -4.20 -19.96 5.70
CA ASN A 310 -4.02 -21.34 6.17
C ASN A 310 -5.26 -22.21 6.02
N SER A 311 -6.44 -21.59 5.90
CA SER A 311 -7.68 -22.34 5.80
C SER A 311 -7.98 -22.71 4.35
N ALA A 312 -8.59 -23.88 4.14
CA ALA A 312 -9.12 -24.29 2.83
C ALA A 312 -10.20 -23.31 2.30
N THR A 313 -10.74 -22.46 3.17
CA THR A 313 -11.65 -21.36 2.80
C THR A 313 -10.93 -20.17 2.17
N GLU A 314 -9.61 -20.07 2.32
CA GLU A 314 -8.78 -18.94 1.85
C GLU A 314 -7.95 -19.33 0.63
N ILE A 315 -7.49 -20.59 0.54
CA ILE A 315 -6.86 -21.14 -0.66
C ILE A 315 -7.79 -22.16 -1.31
N MET A 316 -8.40 -21.79 -2.42
CA MET A 316 -9.13 -22.75 -3.25
C MET A 316 -8.17 -23.41 -4.25
N LYS A 317 -7.98 -24.73 -4.10
CA LYS A 317 -7.24 -25.55 -5.07
C LYS A 317 -8.23 -26.25 -5.99
N VAL A 318 -8.14 -25.99 -7.28
CA VAL A 318 -8.94 -26.67 -8.30
C VAL A 318 -8.00 -27.48 -9.17
N GLN A 319 -8.15 -28.80 -9.16
CA GLN A 319 -7.46 -29.68 -10.10
C GLN A 319 -8.30 -29.77 -11.37
N LEU A 320 -7.77 -29.26 -12.48
CA LEU A 320 -8.43 -29.30 -13.78
C LEU A 320 -8.00 -30.58 -14.52
N GLY A 321 -8.85 -31.59 -14.55
CA GLY A 321 -8.74 -32.76 -15.43
C GLY A 321 -9.69 -32.69 -16.62
N ASP A 322 -9.54 -33.61 -17.58
CA ASP A 322 -10.38 -33.66 -18.79
C ASP A 322 -11.87 -33.92 -18.52
N GLN A 323 -12.22 -34.40 -17.32
CA GLN A 323 -13.60 -34.61 -16.86
C GLN A 323 -14.15 -33.50 -15.94
N THR A 324 -13.46 -32.36 -15.79
CA THR A 324 -13.95 -31.29 -14.90
C THR A 324 -15.17 -30.60 -15.54
N ASP A 325 -16.33 -30.67 -14.87
CA ASP A 325 -17.61 -30.18 -15.39
C ASP A 325 -17.53 -28.72 -15.88
N SER A 326 -17.90 -28.51 -17.14
CA SER A 326 -17.96 -27.21 -17.80
C SER A 326 -18.79 -26.15 -17.05
N LYS A 327 -19.77 -26.57 -16.22
CA LYS A 327 -20.56 -25.65 -15.36
C LYS A 327 -19.73 -25.02 -14.25
N VAL A 328 -18.80 -25.78 -13.69
CA VAL A 328 -17.85 -25.30 -12.68
C VAL A 328 -16.99 -24.19 -13.28
N ARG A 329 -16.59 -24.31 -14.55
CA ARG A 329 -15.79 -23.31 -15.28
C ARG A 329 -16.45 -21.93 -15.42
N ASN A 330 -17.78 -21.87 -15.57
CA ASN A 330 -18.51 -20.62 -15.80
C ASN A 330 -18.92 -19.89 -14.51
N LEU A 331 -19.03 -20.60 -13.39
CA LEU A 331 -19.27 -20.00 -12.07
C LEU A 331 -18.04 -19.26 -11.51
N PHE A 332 -16.83 -19.61 -11.98
CA PHE A 332 -15.57 -19.09 -11.45
C PHE A 332 -15.08 -17.78 -12.10
N TRP A 333 -15.65 -17.37 -13.23
CA TRP A 333 -15.17 -16.19 -13.97
C TRP A 333 -15.60 -14.81 -13.41
N PRO A 334 -16.73 -14.63 -12.70
CA PRO A 334 -17.11 -13.30 -12.18
C PRO A 334 -16.49 -12.96 -10.81
N ILE A 335 -15.82 -13.91 -10.14
CA ILE A 335 -15.20 -13.69 -8.84
C ILE A 335 -13.70 -13.51 -9.09
N ASN A 336 -13.09 -12.46 -8.55
CA ASN A 336 -11.65 -12.13 -8.60
C ASN A 336 -10.79 -13.29 -8.06
N MET A 337 -10.64 -14.37 -8.83
CA MET A 337 -10.02 -15.61 -8.39
C MET A 337 -8.71 -15.84 -9.14
N GLN A 338 -7.63 -15.98 -8.37
CA GLN A 338 -6.34 -16.44 -8.85
C GLN A 338 -6.50 -17.91 -9.29
N ALA A 339 -6.72 -18.12 -10.59
CA ALA A 339 -6.78 -19.47 -11.15
C ALA A 339 -5.36 -20.02 -11.34
N TYR A 340 -4.97 -20.97 -10.48
CA TYR A 340 -3.77 -21.77 -10.68
C TYR A 340 -4.05 -22.90 -11.67
N ARG A 341 -3.42 -22.85 -12.84
CA ARG A 341 -3.45 -23.95 -13.82
C ARG A 341 -2.26 -24.87 -13.54
N LEU A 342 -2.50 -25.98 -12.85
CA LEU A 342 -1.52 -27.05 -12.70
C LEU A 342 -1.60 -27.95 -13.94
N TYR A 343 -0.58 -27.93 -14.78
CA TYR A 343 -0.33 -29.00 -15.73
C TYR A 343 0.57 -30.03 -15.04
N SER A 344 0.07 -31.26 -14.96
CA SER A 344 0.77 -32.45 -14.48
C SER A 344 1.86 -32.90 -15.44
#